data_AF-A0A420RBB7-F1
#
_entry.id   AF-A0A420RBB7-F1
#
_cell.length_a   1.000
_cell.length_b   1.000
_cell.length_c   1.000
_cell.angle_alpha   90.00
_cell.angle_beta   90.00
_cell.angle_gamma   90.00
#
_symmetry.space_group_name_H-M   'P 1'
#
loop_
_entity.id
_entity.type
_entity.pdbx_description
1 polymer ?
#
loop_
_entity_poly.entity_id
_entity_poly.type
_entity_poly.pdbx_seq_one_letter_code
_entity_poly.pdbx_strand_id
1 'polypeptide(L)'
;MSSTRETKKESWSGVRGVAATMTTERNLGVRLTLGQINTDNLALATDGTLLDLASGSVANEAIGAVKPGDVVALEYAAISALVLEGGTPAAPLVADTDYTFNPATGIITFLTAKAAVVAKTYEYAAHSVVKVFESSKSEYYALFDAVNSVDGTTQRVRADVNRISFPAAESLALINDSFGEIVLNGEAKIDPVRQSDPRFGLYARDQPPSEPGSLDSEAVAGELDILAAQQQGQVDGKTVIVREYGFFEGARILPAAAPLLADLHP
;
A
#
# COMPACT_ATOMS: atom_id res chain seq x y z
N MET A 1 -2.96 -17.42 -4.78
CA MET A 1 -4.30 -18.06 -4.74
C MET A 1 -4.17 -19.41 -4.07
N SER A 2 -5.12 -19.78 -3.21
CA SER A 2 -5.19 -21.11 -2.58
C SER A 2 -6.62 -21.66 -2.66
N SER A 3 -6.74 -22.99 -2.70
CA SER A 3 -8.02 -23.68 -2.62
C SER A 3 -7.87 -24.94 -1.79
N THR A 4 -8.64 -25.02 -0.71
CA THR A 4 -8.67 -26.17 0.20
C THR A 4 -9.79 -27.11 -0.20
N ARG A 5 -9.52 -28.42 -0.20
CA ARG A 5 -10.48 -29.46 -0.61
C ARG A 5 -10.60 -30.53 0.46
N GLU A 6 -11.82 -30.92 0.75
CA GLU A 6 -12.13 -32.13 1.51
C GLU A 6 -12.39 -33.28 0.53
N THR A 7 -11.80 -34.45 0.80
CA THR A 7 -12.00 -35.64 -0.03
C THR A 7 -12.53 -36.79 0.82
N LYS A 8 -13.58 -37.46 0.33
CA LYS A 8 -14.15 -38.66 0.94
C LYS A 8 -13.78 -39.86 0.10
N LYS A 9 -13.18 -40.87 0.74
CA LYS A 9 -12.88 -42.16 0.10
C LYS A 9 -14.10 -43.08 0.18
N GLU A 10 -14.28 -43.90 -0.83
CA GLU A 10 -15.29 -44.95 -0.84
C GLU A 10 -15.01 -46.01 0.23
N SER A 11 -16.08 -46.57 0.80
CA SER A 11 -16.00 -47.58 1.87
C SER A 11 -16.63 -48.92 1.49
N TRP A 12 -16.95 -49.16 0.21
CA TRP A 12 -17.71 -50.34 -0.23
C TRP A 12 -16.93 -51.30 -1.16
N SER A 13 -15.97 -50.81 -1.94
CA SER A 13 -15.24 -51.62 -2.93
C SER A 13 -13.92 -52.22 -2.41
N GLY A 14 -13.41 -51.72 -1.28
CA GLY A 14 -12.07 -52.03 -0.78
C GLY A 14 -10.92 -51.35 -1.55
N VAL A 15 -11.19 -50.67 -2.67
CA VAL A 15 -10.21 -50.02 -3.54
C VAL A 15 -9.72 -48.67 -2.96
N ARG A 16 -10.43 -48.13 -1.96
CA ARG A 16 -10.14 -46.83 -1.31
C ARG A 16 -10.10 -45.66 -2.32
N GLY A 17 -10.84 -45.75 -3.43
CA GLY A 17 -10.98 -44.68 -4.42
C GLY A 17 -11.63 -43.43 -3.84
N VAL A 18 -11.43 -42.27 -4.49
CA VAL A 18 -12.08 -41.01 -4.08
C VAL A 18 -13.53 -41.03 -4.56
N ALA A 19 -14.47 -41.05 -3.62
CA ALA A 19 -15.91 -41.06 -3.91
C ALA A 19 -16.46 -39.63 -4.11
N ALA A 20 -15.94 -38.66 -3.37
CA ALA A 20 -16.36 -37.27 -3.48
C ALA A 20 -15.21 -36.31 -3.12
N THR A 21 -15.20 -35.15 -3.76
CA THR A 21 -14.33 -34.03 -3.41
C THR A 21 -15.17 -32.76 -3.31
N MET A 22 -15.01 -32.00 -2.24
CA MET A 22 -15.67 -30.71 -2.03
C MET A 22 -14.61 -29.63 -1.81
N THR A 23 -14.72 -28.51 -2.51
CA THR A 23 -13.87 -27.34 -2.23
C THR A 23 -14.48 -26.59 -1.04
N THR A 24 -13.74 -26.49 0.06
CA THR A 24 -14.21 -25.84 1.30
C THR A 24 -13.84 -24.36 1.33
N GLU A 25 -12.75 -24.00 0.67
CA GLU A 25 -12.23 -22.64 0.68
C GLU A 25 -11.58 -22.27 -0.66
N ARG A 26 -11.74 -21.01 -1.05
CA ARG A 26 -11.00 -20.36 -2.12
C ARG A 26 -10.56 -19.00 -1.63
N ASN A 27 -9.26 -18.76 -1.55
CA ASN A 27 -8.69 -17.50 -1.07
C ASN A 27 -7.74 -16.88 -2.12
N LEU A 28 -7.79 -15.56 -2.25
CA LEU A 28 -6.88 -14.76 -3.06
C LEU A 28 -6.18 -13.74 -2.14
N GLY A 29 -4.94 -14.05 -1.75
CA GLY A 29 -4.04 -13.08 -1.14
C GLY A 29 -3.46 -12.14 -2.19
N VAL A 30 -3.35 -10.86 -1.83
CA VAL A 30 -2.79 -9.78 -2.66
C VAL A 30 -1.60 -9.21 -1.91
N ARG A 31 -0.41 -9.24 -2.51
CA ARG A 31 0.79 -8.64 -1.93
C ARG A 31 1.31 -7.53 -2.83
N LEU A 32 1.54 -6.35 -2.27
CA LEU A 32 2.05 -5.18 -2.97
C LEU A 32 3.26 -4.63 -2.25
N THR A 33 4.33 -4.36 -2.98
CA THR A 33 5.49 -3.63 -2.47
C THR A 33 5.49 -2.24 -3.09
N LEU A 34 5.32 -1.22 -2.27
CA LEU A 34 5.30 0.18 -2.67
C LEU A 34 6.70 0.76 -2.44
N GLY A 35 7.34 1.23 -3.52
CA GLY A 35 8.70 1.80 -3.46
C GLY A 35 8.79 3.26 -3.01
N GLN A 36 7.66 3.87 -2.60
CA GLN A 36 7.63 5.26 -2.15
C GLN A 36 6.91 5.37 -0.81
N ILE A 37 7.58 6.01 0.16
CA ILE A 37 6.99 6.44 1.42
C ILE A 37 6.36 7.82 1.19
N ASN A 38 5.04 7.84 1.02
CA ASN A 38 4.22 9.05 1.01
C ASN A 38 3.11 8.92 2.07
N THR A 39 2.38 10.00 2.34
CA THR A 39 1.33 10.03 3.38
C THR A 39 0.22 9.01 3.13
N ASP A 40 -0.17 8.82 1.87
CA ASP A 40 -1.27 7.92 1.50
C ASP A 40 -0.87 6.44 1.67
N ASN A 41 0.33 6.08 1.23
CA ASN A 41 0.89 4.74 1.39
C ASN A 41 1.15 4.45 2.87
N LEU A 42 1.59 5.44 3.64
CA LEU A 42 1.79 5.31 5.08
C LEU A 42 0.46 5.12 5.81
N ALA A 43 -0.58 5.88 5.45
CA ALA A 43 -1.93 5.70 5.98
C ALA A 43 -2.46 4.30 5.65
N LEU A 44 -2.27 3.84 4.41
CA LEU A 44 -2.67 2.48 4.01
C LEU A 44 -1.90 1.38 4.77
N ALA A 45 -0.60 1.58 4.99
CA ALA A 45 0.23 0.61 5.71
C ALA A 45 -0.01 0.58 7.22
N THR A 46 -0.47 1.68 7.81
CA THR A 46 -0.68 1.80 9.26
C THR A 46 -2.14 1.62 9.69
N ASP A 47 -3.02 1.25 8.75
CA ASP A 47 -4.48 1.28 8.93
C ASP A 47 -4.92 2.63 9.53
N GLY A 48 -4.33 3.70 9.01
CA GLY A 48 -4.42 5.04 9.56
C GLY A 48 -5.36 5.95 8.78
N THR A 49 -5.63 7.11 9.38
CA THR A 49 -6.36 8.20 8.72
C THR A 49 -5.46 9.42 8.59
N LEU A 50 -5.61 10.14 7.47
CA LEU A 50 -4.92 11.41 7.28
C LEU A 50 -5.69 12.51 8.02
N LEU A 51 -5.00 13.29 8.83
CA LEU A 51 -5.52 14.49 9.47
C LEU A 51 -4.76 15.70 8.92
N ASP A 52 -5.47 16.56 8.22
CA ASP A 52 -4.94 17.84 7.79
C ASP A 52 -5.12 18.87 8.90
N LEU A 53 -4.00 19.43 9.36
CA LEU A 53 -3.95 20.52 10.31
C LEU A 53 -3.85 21.84 9.55
N ALA A 54 -4.78 22.76 9.84
CA ALA A 54 -4.70 24.12 9.33
C ALA A 54 -3.56 24.89 10.00
N SER A 55 -2.99 25.88 9.33
CA SER A 55 -1.98 26.75 9.93
C SER A 55 -2.53 27.47 11.16
N GLY A 56 -1.70 27.68 12.18
CA GLY A 56 -2.10 28.38 13.39
C GLY A 56 -0.93 28.92 14.19
N SER A 57 -1.24 29.44 15.38
CA SER A 57 -0.28 29.93 16.36
C SER A 57 -0.52 29.28 17.71
N VAL A 58 0.55 28.90 18.40
CA VAL A 58 0.52 28.38 19.77
C VAL A 58 1.24 29.36 20.67
N ALA A 59 0.72 29.52 21.89
CA ALA A 59 1.32 30.39 22.89
C ALA A 59 1.46 29.67 24.24
N ASN A 60 2.58 29.92 24.91
CA ASN A 60 2.91 29.41 26.24
C ASN A 60 2.88 27.87 26.35
N GLU A 61 3.41 27.15 25.36
CA GLU A 61 3.61 25.70 25.48
C GLU A 61 4.75 25.41 26.47
N ALA A 62 4.46 24.64 27.52
CA ALA A 62 5.40 24.36 28.59
C ALA A 62 6.34 23.20 28.22
N ILE A 63 7.65 23.45 28.24
CA ILE A 63 8.69 22.43 28.01
C ILE A 63 9.23 21.89 29.34
N GLY A 64 9.41 22.77 30.33
CA GLY A 64 9.93 22.40 31.65
C GLY A 64 11.45 22.56 31.77
N ALA A 65 12.07 21.82 32.69
CA ALA A 65 13.50 21.88 32.93
C ALA A 65 14.28 21.10 31.87
N VAL A 66 15.37 21.68 31.36
CA VAL A 66 16.19 21.08 30.29
C VAL A 66 17.67 21.14 30.65
N LYS A 67 18.43 20.18 30.12
CA LYS A 67 19.89 20.07 30.23
C LYS A 67 20.52 20.11 28.83
N PRO A 68 21.83 20.40 28.74
CA PRO A 68 22.57 20.30 27.49
C PRO A 68 22.45 18.88 26.90
N GLY A 69 22.10 18.80 25.61
CA GLY A 69 21.87 17.57 24.88
C GLY A 69 20.44 17.05 24.92
N ASP A 70 19.54 17.66 25.70
CA ASP A 70 18.13 17.27 25.73
C ASP A 70 17.47 17.64 24.39
N VAL A 71 16.73 16.68 23.84
CA VAL A 71 15.97 16.83 22.58
C VAL A 71 14.48 16.83 22.92
N VAL A 72 13.80 17.92 22.59
CA VAL A 72 12.37 18.12 22.85
C VAL A 72 11.66 18.40 21.54
N ALA A 73 10.56 17.69 21.28
CA ALA A 73 9.65 17.99 20.19
C ALA A 73 8.53 18.91 20.68
N LEU A 74 8.23 19.95 19.90
CA LEU A 74 7.02 20.75 20.08
C LEU A 74 5.81 19.96 19.57
N GLU A 75 4.60 20.39 19.96
CA GLU A 75 3.36 19.70 19.57
C GLU A 75 3.12 19.67 18.04
N TYR A 76 3.60 20.67 17.31
CA TYR A 76 3.40 20.82 15.86
C TYR A 76 4.72 20.82 15.07
N ALA A 77 4.63 20.55 13.76
CA ALA A 77 5.73 20.63 12.81
C ALA A 77 5.62 21.88 11.91
N ALA A 78 6.56 22.06 10.98
CA ALA A 78 6.58 23.17 10.01
C ALA A 78 6.44 24.56 10.68
N ILE A 79 7.30 24.80 11.67
CA ILE A 79 7.22 25.95 12.57
C ILE A 79 7.95 27.17 11.99
N SER A 80 7.40 28.35 12.28
CA SER A 80 8.00 29.66 12.07
C SER A 80 7.78 30.57 13.29
N ALA A 81 8.47 31.72 13.34
CA ALA A 81 8.34 32.71 14.41
C ALA A 81 8.47 32.15 15.85
N LEU A 82 9.33 31.14 16.06
CA LEU A 82 9.57 30.54 17.37
C LEU A 82 10.25 31.52 18.33
N VAL A 83 9.65 31.71 19.50
CA VAL A 83 10.24 32.44 20.63
C VAL A 83 10.26 31.52 21.84
N LEU A 84 11.45 31.19 22.33
CA LEU A 84 11.65 30.43 23.56
C LEU A 84 12.07 31.37 24.69
N GLU A 85 11.50 31.17 25.88
CA GLU A 85 11.93 31.84 27.11
C GLU A 85 12.28 30.80 28.17
N GLY A 86 13.31 31.06 28.97
CA GLY A 86 13.67 30.15 30.05
C GLY A 86 14.53 30.75 31.15
N GLY A 87 14.60 30.02 32.26
CA GLY A 87 15.32 30.42 33.48
C GLY A 87 14.44 31.07 34.54
N THR A 88 15.08 31.55 35.60
CA THR A 88 14.43 32.22 36.74
C THR A 88 15.31 33.42 37.15
N PRO A 89 14.97 34.67 36.75
CA PRO A 89 13.78 35.08 35.98
C PRO A 89 13.82 34.56 34.53
N ALA A 90 12.64 34.44 33.91
CA ALA A 90 12.53 34.01 32.52
C ALA A 90 13.14 35.06 31.58
N ALA A 91 14.04 34.62 30.69
CA ALA A 91 14.67 35.46 29.69
C ALA A 91 14.57 34.79 28.30
N PRO A 92 14.55 35.58 27.22
CA PRO A 92 14.59 35.04 25.86
C PRO A 92 15.84 34.17 25.64
N LEU A 93 15.64 33.01 25.02
CA LEU A 93 16.70 32.10 24.63
C LEU A 93 17.16 32.41 23.21
N VAL A 94 18.47 32.31 22.97
CA VAL A 94 19.09 32.65 21.69
C VAL A 94 19.41 31.37 20.91
N ALA A 95 18.98 31.30 19.65
CA ALA A 95 19.32 30.21 18.75
C ALA A 95 20.83 30.11 18.55
N ASP A 96 21.34 28.89 18.34
CA ASP A 96 22.75 28.51 18.21
C ASP A 96 23.64 28.81 19.43
N THR A 97 23.09 29.41 20.48
CA THR A 97 23.78 29.65 21.76
C THR A 97 23.15 28.81 22.87
N ASP A 98 21.83 28.94 23.05
CA ASP A 98 21.09 28.20 24.07
C ASP A 98 20.47 26.90 23.54
N TYR A 99 20.13 26.85 22.24
CA TYR A 99 19.49 25.71 21.59
C TYR A 99 19.73 25.71 20.07
N THR A 100 19.61 24.55 19.43
CA THR A 100 19.43 24.43 17.97
C THR A 100 18.00 23.99 17.67
N PHE A 101 17.50 24.35 16.50
CA PHE A 101 16.10 24.13 16.14
C PHE A 101 15.95 23.66 14.70
N ASN A 102 15.16 22.62 14.51
CA ASN A 102 14.72 22.18 13.19
C ASN A 102 13.28 22.65 12.94
N PRO A 103 13.06 23.70 12.12
CA PRO A 103 11.73 24.23 11.86
C PRO A 103 10.83 23.25 11.11
N ALA A 104 11.39 22.35 10.30
CA ALA A 104 10.59 21.39 9.55
C ALA A 104 9.93 20.35 10.46
N THR A 105 10.68 19.83 11.45
CA THR A 105 10.21 18.78 12.36
C THR A 105 9.69 19.29 13.69
N GLY A 106 9.90 20.56 14.02
CA GLY A 106 9.54 21.13 15.33
C GLY A 106 10.40 20.61 16.49
N ILE A 107 11.60 20.09 16.19
CA ILE A 107 12.50 19.50 17.20
C ILE A 107 13.54 20.54 17.65
N ILE A 108 13.69 20.69 18.95
CA ILE A 108 14.66 21.56 19.63
C ILE A 108 15.70 20.69 20.32
N THR A 109 16.98 21.01 20.16
CA THR A 109 18.07 20.43 20.95
C THR A 109 18.68 21.51 21.83
N PHE A 110 18.61 21.36 23.14
CA PHE A 110 19.13 22.35 24.08
C PHE A 110 20.64 22.23 24.25
N LEU A 111 21.34 23.36 24.24
CA LEU A 111 22.81 23.44 24.41
C LEU A 111 23.19 23.88 25.84
N THR A 112 22.26 24.53 26.54
CA THR A 112 22.48 25.02 27.91
C THR A 112 21.40 24.53 28.86
N ALA A 113 21.73 24.40 30.14
CA ALA A 113 20.75 24.04 31.16
C ALA A 113 19.83 25.22 31.47
N LYS A 114 18.52 24.96 31.59
CA LYS A 114 17.53 25.95 32.04
C LYS A 114 16.54 25.29 33.00
N ALA A 115 16.25 25.96 34.10
CA ALA A 115 15.40 25.40 35.17
C ALA A 115 13.92 25.28 34.78
N ALA A 116 13.45 26.14 33.88
CA ALA A 116 12.11 26.08 33.29
C ALA A 116 12.16 26.78 31.92
N VAL A 117 11.63 26.14 30.89
CA VAL A 117 11.54 26.66 29.52
C VAL A 117 10.09 26.60 29.05
N VAL A 118 9.69 27.62 28.31
CA VAL A 118 8.38 27.76 27.67
C VAL A 118 8.60 28.21 26.24
N ALA A 119 7.92 27.56 25.30
CA ALA A 119 7.73 28.10 23.97
C ALA A 119 6.67 29.20 24.05
N LYS A 120 7.14 30.44 24.13
CA LYS A 120 6.31 31.61 24.41
C LYS A 120 5.29 31.84 23.31
N THR A 121 5.76 31.80 22.07
CA THR A 121 4.92 31.84 20.87
C THR A 121 5.63 31.09 19.76
N TYR A 122 4.86 30.47 18.89
CA TYR A 122 5.32 30.02 17.58
C TYR A 122 4.12 29.88 16.64
N GLU A 123 4.39 29.95 15.35
CA GLU A 123 3.42 29.71 14.28
C GLU A 123 3.75 28.40 13.60
N TYR A 124 2.74 27.67 13.13
CA TYR A 124 2.92 26.45 12.35
C TYR A 124 2.13 26.54 11.05
N ALA A 125 2.76 26.08 9.96
CA ALA A 125 2.11 26.01 8.66
C ALA A 125 1.13 24.84 8.59
N ALA A 126 0.23 24.86 7.60
CA ALA A 126 -0.65 23.73 7.33
C ALA A 126 0.18 22.49 6.95
N HIS A 127 -0.12 21.35 7.57
CA HIS A 127 0.56 20.08 7.34
C HIS A 127 -0.35 18.91 7.67
N SER A 128 -0.01 17.73 7.14
CA SER A 128 -0.79 16.51 7.33
C SER A 128 -0.09 15.55 8.28
N VAL A 129 -0.89 14.87 9.10
CA VAL A 129 -0.44 13.85 10.06
C VAL A 129 -1.17 12.55 9.78
N VAL A 130 -0.47 11.43 9.83
CA VAL A 130 -1.08 10.10 9.72
C VAL A 130 -1.36 9.57 11.13
N LYS A 131 -2.64 9.38 11.46
CA LYS A 131 -3.09 8.79 12.71
C LYS A 131 -3.18 7.27 12.55
N VAL A 132 -2.26 6.55 13.17
CA VAL A 132 -2.12 5.08 13.07
C VAL A 132 -3.31 4.38 13.76
N PHE A 133 -3.83 3.30 13.17
CA PHE A 133 -4.93 2.47 13.72
C PHE A 133 -6.25 3.19 13.99
N GLU A 134 -6.58 4.19 13.18
CA GLU A 134 -7.84 4.92 13.31
C GLU A 134 -8.81 4.71 12.13
N SER A 135 -8.37 3.99 11.10
CA SER A 135 -9.22 3.68 9.96
C SER A 135 -10.31 2.68 10.35
N SER A 136 -11.54 2.94 9.91
CA SER A 136 -12.63 1.98 10.06
C SER A 136 -12.60 0.99 8.88
N LYS A 137 -12.02 -0.20 9.08
CA LYS A 137 -12.05 -1.36 8.14
C LYS A 137 -12.19 -0.96 6.67
N SER A 138 -11.18 -0.27 6.15
CA SER A 138 -11.23 0.23 4.77
C SER A 138 -11.05 -0.92 3.78
N GLU A 139 -11.94 -0.95 2.77
CA GLU A 139 -11.89 -1.91 1.67
C GLU A 139 -11.65 -1.17 0.36
N TYR A 140 -10.81 -1.75 -0.49
CA TYR A 140 -10.26 -1.11 -1.67
C TYR A 140 -10.56 -1.91 -2.93
N TYR A 141 -10.59 -1.21 -4.06
CA TYR A 141 -10.55 -1.82 -5.38
C TYR A 141 -9.16 -1.57 -5.97
N ALA A 142 -8.45 -2.63 -6.36
CA ALA A 142 -7.14 -2.49 -6.98
C ALA A 142 -7.24 -2.70 -8.49
N LEU A 143 -6.66 -1.78 -9.24
CA LEU A 143 -6.51 -1.85 -10.69
C LEU A 143 -5.02 -1.86 -11.03
N PHE A 144 -4.60 -2.92 -11.68
CA PHE A 144 -3.28 -3.08 -12.27
C PHE A 144 -3.40 -2.72 -13.74
N ASP A 145 -2.65 -1.70 -14.15
CA ASP A 145 -2.46 -1.33 -15.54
C ASP A 145 -0.96 -1.46 -15.81
N ALA A 146 -0.60 -2.55 -16.46
CA ALA A 146 0.79 -2.94 -16.66
C ALA A 146 1.16 -2.80 -18.13
N VAL A 147 2.35 -2.26 -18.39
CA VAL A 147 2.96 -2.22 -19.72
C VAL A 147 4.15 -3.16 -19.72
N ASN A 148 4.20 -4.08 -20.68
CA ASN A 148 5.41 -4.86 -20.94
C ASN A 148 6.33 -4.06 -21.87
N SER A 149 7.52 -3.74 -21.40
CA SER A 149 8.53 -2.95 -22.11
C SER A 149 9.64 -3.81 -22.74
N VAL A 150 9.65 -5.13 -22.55
CA VAL A 150 10.77 -6.03 -22.90
C VAL A 150 11.05 -6.08 -24.40
N ASP A 151 10.03 -6.04 -25.24
CA ASP A 151 10.14 -6.19 -26.70
C ASP A 151 9.83 -4.90 -27.47
N GLY A 152 9.65 -3.78 -26.77
CA GLY A 152 9.26 -2.50 -27.37
C GLY A 152 7.83 -2.46 -27.95
N THR A 153 7.04 -3.53 -27.81
CA THR A 153 5.68 -3.61 -28.37
C THR A 153 4.64 -2.90 -27.49
N THR A 154 5.01 -2.44 -26.28
CA THR A 154 4.13 -1.74 -25.33
C THR A 154 2.81 -2.48 -25.05
N GLN A 155 2.85 -3.81 -25.08
CA GLN A 155 1.68 -4.63 -24.77
C GLN A 155 1.15 -4.27 -23.39
N ARG A 156 -0.15 -3.97 -23.31
CA ARG A 156 -0.82 -3.60 -22.07
C ARG A 156 -1.64 -4.76 -21.54
N VAL A 157 -1.48 -5.01 -20.24
CA VAL A 157 -2.28 -5.97 -19.49
C VAL A 157 -3.02 -5.21 -18.41
N ARG A 158 -4.30 -5.51 -18.25
CA ARG A 158 -5.11 -4.93 -17.18
C ARG A 158 -5.63 -6.04 -16.29
N ALA A 159 -5.34 -5.97 -15.00
CA ALA A 159 -5.96 -6.83 -14.00
C ALA A 159 -6.68 -6.00 -12.95
N ASP A 160 -7.80 -6.49 -12.44
CA ASP A 160 -8.53 -5.84 -11.36
C ASP A 160 -8.94 -6.83 -10.27
N VAL A 161 -8.91 -6.36 -9.02
CA VAL A 161 -9.38 -7.09 -7.86
C VAL A 161 -10.52 -6.31 -7.24
N ASN A 162 -11.68 -6.94 -7.20
CA ASN A 162 -12.96 -6.28 -6.97
C ASN A 162 -13.05 -5.63 -5.58
N ARG A 163 -12.49 -6.30 -4.57
CA ARG A 163 -12.57 -5.88 -3.17
C ARG A 163 -11.39 -6.48 -2.40
N ILE A 164 -10.58 -5.64 -1.76
CA ILE A 164 -9.41 -6.03 -0.98
C ILE A 164 -9.47 -5.35 0.38
N SER A 165 -9.05 -6.06 1.42
CA SER A 165 -8.79 -5.49 2.74
C SER A 165 -7.29 -5.59 3.00
N PHE A 166 -6.66 -4.47 3.36
CA PHE A 166 -5.27 -4.46 3.83
C PHE A 166 -5.28 -4.33 5.36
N PRO A 167 -4.79 -5.32 6.13
CA PRO A 167 -4.45 -5.11 7.52
C PRO A 167 -3.24 -4.17 7.61
N ALA A 168 -3.02 -3.60 8.80
CA ALA A 168 -1.79 -2.87 9.08
C ALA A 168 -0.56 -3.76 8.81
N ALA A 169 0.48 -3.17 8.23
CA ALA A 169 1.74 -3.82 7.96
C ALA A 169 2.37 -4.32 9.26
N GLU A 170 2.87 -5.56 9.25
CA GLU A 170 3.50 -6.19 10.41
C GLU A 170 4.75 -5.44 10.88
N SER A 171 5.46 -4.79 9.94
CA SER A 171 6.64 -3.98 10.23
C SER A 171 6.80 -2.85 9.21
N LEU A 172 7.35 -1.73 9.67
CA LEU A 172 7.72 -0.56 8.88
C LEU A 172 9.18 -0.23 9.17
N ALA A 173 10.07 -0.47 8.21
CA ALA A 173 11.48 -0.13 8.33
C ALA A 173 11.68 1.36 8.00
N LEU A 174 11.70 2.21 9.02
CA LEU A 174 11.88 3.67 8.86
C LEU A 174 13.34 4.07 8.59
N ILE A 175 14.29 3.22 8.99
CA ILE A 175 15.72 3.40 8.74
C ILE A 175 16.23 2.11 8.11
N ASN A 176 16.78 2.21 6.91
CA ASN A 176 17.31 1.09 6.13
C ASN A 176 18.47 1.55 5.24
N ASP A 177 19.22 0.58 4.70
CA ASP A 177 20.40 0.77 3.83
C ASP A 177 20.07 0.79 2.33
N SER A 178 18.80 0.55 2.00
CA SER A 178 18.26 0.42 0.64
C SER A 178 17.13 1.44 0.44
N PHE A 179 16.42 1.38 -0.70
CA PHE A 179 15.25 2.24 -0.88
C PHE A 179 14.14 1.81 0.09
N GLY A 180 13.50 2.78 0.73
CA GLY A 180 12.40 2.52 1.65
C GLY A 180 11.21 1.89 0.94
N GLU A 181 10.90 0.64 1.29
CA GLU A 181 9.76 -0.11 0.76
C GLU A 181 8.68 -0.30 1.82
N ILE A 182 7.42 -0.24 1.38
CA ILE A 182 6.25 -0.58 2.19
C ILE A 182 5.63 -1.84 1.60
N VAL A 183 5.60 -2.92 2.38
CA VAL A 183 4.95 -4.18 1.97
C VAL A 183 3.55 -4.24 2.55
N LEU A 184 2.56 -4.35 1.67
CA LEU A 184 1.15 -4.55 2.01
C LEU A 184 0.74 -5.98 1.69
N ASN A 185 0.17 -6.68 2.66
CA ASN A 185 -0.35 -8.03 2.52
C ASN A 185 -1.86 -8.00 2.74
N GLY A 186 -2.64 -7.91 1.67
CA GLY A 186 -4.09 -7.87 1.71
C GLY A 186 -4.75 -9.20 1.35
N GLU A 187 -6.04 -9.28 1.67
CA GLU A 187 -6.91 -10.40 1.31
C GLU A 187 -8.06 -9.90 0.45
N ALA A 188 -8.27 -10.54 -0.70
CA ALA A 188 -9.40 -10.24 -1.56
C ALA A 188 -10.68 -10.86 -0.98
N LYS A 189 -11.77 -10.08 -1.03
CA LYS A 189 -13.10 -10.48 -0.59
C LYS A 189 -14.03 -10.60 -1.79
N ILE A 190 -15.08 -11.40 -1.62
CA ILE A 190 -16.14 -11.50 -2.62
C ILE A 190 -16.88 -10.16 -2.69
N ASP A 191 -17.10 -9.69 -3.91
CA ASP A 191 -18.00 -8.59 -4.23
C ASP A 191 -19.26 -9.17 -4.91
N PRO A 192 -20.38 -9.31 -4.18
CA PRO A 192 -21.58 -9.93 -4.72
C PRO A 192 -22.23 -9.09 -5.84
N VAL A 193 -21.99 -7.77 -5.88
CA VAL A 193 -22.54 -6.89 -6.91
C VAL A 193 -21.80 -7.12 -8.22
N ARG A 194 -20.46 -7.07 -8.22
CA ARG A 194 -19.67 -7.31 -9.42
C ARG A 194 -19.71 -8.76 -9.90
N GLN A 195 -19.86 -9.72 -8.98
CA GLN A 195 -20.04 -11.13 -9.34
C GLN A 195 -21.30 -11.38 -10.19
N SER A 196 -22.33 -10.54 -10.07
CA SER A 196 -23.54 -10.69 -10.89
C SER A 196 -23.31 -10.39 -12.38
N ASP A 197 -22.23 -9.67 -12.71
CA ASP A 197 -21.84 -9.38 -14.08
C ASP A 197 -20.92 -10.50 -14.60
N PRO A 198 -21.29 -11.16 -15.73
CA PRO A 198 -20.52 -12.28 -16.27
C PRO A 198 -19.09 -11.93 -16.69
N ARG A 199 -18.76 -10.64 -16.80
CA ARG A 199 -17.41 -10.17 -17.14
C ARG A 199 -16.43 -10.28 -15.97
N PHE A 200 -16.89 -10.43 -14.73
CA PHE A 200 -16.03 -10.44 -13.54
C PHE A 200 -15.93 -11.84 -12.92
N GLY A 201 -14.72 -12.19 -12.46
CA GLY A 201 -14.53 -13.37 -11.62
C GLY A 201 -14.95 -13.11 -10.17
N LEU A 202 -14.98 -14.18 -9.37
CA LEU A 202 -15.41 -14.15 -7.96
C LEU A 202 -14.64 -13.11 -7.12
N TYR A 203 -13.36 -12.95 -7.40
CA TYR A 203 -12.45 -12.06 -6.68
C TYR A 203 -11.79 -11.00 -7.57
N ALA A 204 -11.49 -11.37 -8.82
CA ALA A 204 -10.68 -10.58 -9.72
C ALA A 204 -11.01 -10.89 -11.19
N ARG A 205 -10.56 -10.04 -12.09
CA ARG A 205 -10.55 -10.23 -13.53
C ARG A 205 -9.16 -9.91 -14.06
N ASP A 206 -8.71 -10.68 -15.04
CA ASP A 206 -7.54 -10.34 -15.84
C ASP A 206 -8.00 -10.15 -17.30
N GLN A 207 -7.54 -9.07 -17.91
CA GLN A 207 -7.80 -8.73 -19.29
C GLN A 207 -6.45 -8.75 -20.02
N PRO A 208 -6.19 -9.82 -20.79
CA PRO A 208 -4.96 -9.92 -21.56
C PRO A 208 -4.94 -8.85 -22.67
N PRO A 209 -3.77 -8.62 -23.29
CA PRO A 209 -3.66 -7.68 -24.39
C PRO A 209 -4.65 -8.07 -25.49
N SER A 210 -5.42 -7.10 -25.99
CA SER A 210 -6.22 -7.33 -27.18
C SER A 210 -5.27 -7.47 -28.37
N GLU A 211 -5.13 -8.67 -28.92
CA GLU A 211 -4.45 -8.83 -30.20
C GLU A 211 -5.18 -8.01 -31.26
N PRO A 212 -4.49 -7.14 -32.02
CA PRO A 212 -5.11 -6.46 -33.14
C PRO A 212 -5.40 -7.49 -34.25
N GLY A 213 -6.57 -8.14 -34.22
CA GLY A 213 -6.95 -9.06 -35.29
C GLY A 213 -8.11 -10.03 -35.12
N SER A 214 -8.79 -10.17 -33.97
CA SER A 214 -9.88 -11.16 -33.84
C SER A 214 -11.28 -10.56 -34.02
N LEU A 215 -11.57 -10.08 -35.22
CA LEU A 215 -12.93 -10.10 -35.75
C LEU A 215 -13.14 -11.48 -36.39
N ASP A 216 -13.89 -12.35 -35.71
CA ASP A 216 -14.93 -13.22 -36.28
C ASP A 216 -15.19 -14.41 -35.34
N SER A 217 -16.31 -14.32 -34.64
CA SER A 217 -16.76 -15.23 -33.57
C SER A 217 -17.30 -16.59 -34.07
N GLU A 218 -17.02 -17.01 -35.29
CA GLU A 218 -17.56 -18.27 -35.85
C GLU A 218 -16.51 -19.31 -36.28
N ALA A 219 -15.20 -19.02 -36.17
CA ALA A 219 -14.15 -19.97 -36.58
C ALA A 219 -13.51 -20.82 -35.45
N VAL A 220 -13.83 -20.56 -34.16
CA VAL A 220 -13.10 -21.16 -33.00
C VAL A 220 -13.87 -22.28 -32.30
N ALA A 221 -14.76 -23.00 -33.00
CA ALA A 221 -15.43 -24.18 -32.43
C ALA A 221 -14.64 -25.49 -32.61
N GLY A 222 -13.38 -25.43 -33.04
CA GLY A 222 -12.65 -26.59 -33.53
C GLY A 222 -11.22 -26.79 -33.02
N GLU A 223 -10.80 -26.16 -31.92
CA GLU A 223 -9.54 -26.52 -31.24
C GLU A 223 -9.43 -25.72 -29.94
N LEU A 224 -9.84 -26.32 -28.82
CA LEU A 224 -9.53 -25.81 -27.48
C LEU A 224 -8.97 -26.97 -26.67
N ASP A 225 -7.78 -27.42 -27.07
CA ASP A 225 -6.86 -28.16 -26.22
C ASP A 225 -5.62 -27.28 -26.00
N ILE A 226 -5.48 -26.81 -24.75
CA ILE A 226 -4.25 -26.33 -24.10
C ILE A 226 -3.49 -25.18 -24.81
N LEU A 227 -3.75 -23.94 -24.37
CA LEU A 227 -2.76 -22.85 -24.44
C LEU A 227 -2.43 -22.33 -23.04
N ALA A 228 -1.65 -23.12 -22.29
CA ALA A 228 -0.58 -22.55 -21.47
C ALA A 228 0.68 -22.71 -22.33
N ALA A 229 1.21 -21.62 -22.88
CA ALA A 229 2.34 -21.65 -23.78
C ALA A 229 3.62 -22.14 -23.05
N GLN A 230 3.82 -23.46 -22.97
CA GLN A 230 5.11 -24.09 -22.72
C GLN A 230 5.80 -24.28 -24.07
N GLN A 231 6.68 -23.36 -24.49
CA GLN A 231 7.61 -23.72 -25.56
C GLN A 231 8.76 -24.56 -25.00
N GLN A 232 8.63 -25.88 -25.11
CA GLN A 232 9.74 -26.80 -24.98
C GLN A 232 10.53 -26.84 -26.30
N GLY A 233 11.78 -26.39 -26.27
CA GLY A 233 12.74 -26.55 -27.36
C GLY A 233 13.91 -27.46 -26.95
N GLN A 234 14.38 -28.29 -27.88
CA GLN A 234 15.58 -29.13 -27.74
C GLN A 234 16.74 -28.49 -28.50
N VAL A 235 17.87 -28.28 -27.83
CA VAL A 235 19.16 -27.97 -28.48
C VAL A 235 20.18 -29.00 -27.97
N ASP A 236 20.79 -29.76 -28.89
CA ASP A 236 21.77 -30.83 -28.60
C ASP A 236 21.34 -31.85 -27.53
N GLY A 237 20.08 -32.30 -27.58
CA GLY A 237 19.60 -33.40 -26.73
C GLY A 237 19.38 -33.04 -25.25
N LYS A 238 19.42 -31.75 -24.89
CA LYS A 238 19.10 -31.25 -23.54
C LYS A 238 17.88 -30.33 -23.60
N THR A 239 16.89 -30.59 -22.75
CA THR A 239 15.71 -29.74 -22.58
C THR A 239 16.12 -28.44 -21.91
N VAL A 240 15.99 -27.31 -22.60
CA VAL A 240 16.19 -25.98 -22.02
C VAL A 240 14.80 -25.41 -21.68
N ILE A 241 14.57 -25.10 -20.41
CA ILE A 241 13.40 -24.35 -19.96
C ILE A 241 13.83 -22.88 -19.87
N VAL A 242 13.45 -22.07 -20.86
CA VAL A 242 13.59 -20.62 -20.75
C VAL A 242 12.39 -20.11 -19.96
N ARG A 243 12.64 -19.58 -18.77
CA ARG A 243 11.65 -18.81 -18.01
C ARG A 243 11.99 -17.34 -18.25
N GLU A 244 11.29 -16.69 -19.17
CA GLU A 244 11.35 -15.24 -19.27
C GLU A 244 10.59 -14.64 -18.09
N TYR A 245 11.31 -13.92 -17.23
CA TYR A 245 10.74 -13.15 -16.14
C TYR A 245 10.44 -11.75 -16.65
N GLY A 246 9.16 -11.42 -16.83
CA GLY A 246 8.72 -10.06 -17.11
C GLY A 246 8.71 -9.20 -15.85
N PHE A 247 9.24 -7.99 -15.93
CA PHE A 247 9.07 -6.93 -14.93
C PHE A 247 7.79 -6.13 -15.26
N PHE A 248 6.99 -5.78 -14.24
CA PHE A 248 5.75 -5.00 -14.40
C PHE A 248 5.89 -3.62 -13.77
N GLU A 249 5.57 -2.57 -14.52
CA GLU A 249 5.56 -1.17 -14.04
C GLU A 249 4.12 -0.69 -13.80
N GLY A 250 3.66 -0.70 -12.55
CA GLY A 250 2.50 0.10 -12.10
C GLY A 250 1.30 -0.67 -11.51
N ALA A 251 0.88 -0.24 -10.32
CA ALA A 251 -0.37 -0.66 -9.66
C ALA A 251 -1.08 0.59 -9.10
N ARG A 252 -2.40 0.73 -9.32
CA ARG A 252 -3.21 1.82 -8.76
C ARG A 252 -4.30 1.25 -7.84
N ILE A 253 -4.32 1.71 -6.58
CA ILE A 253 -5.34 1.36 -5.60
C ILE A 253 -6.36 2.51 -5.55
N LEU A 254 -7.64 2.20 -5.70
CA LEU A 254 -8.74 3.16 -5.62
C LEU A 254 -9.57 2.92 -4.35
N PRO A 255 -9.99 3.97 -3.63
CA PRO A 255 -10.99 3.83 -2.57
C PRO A 255 -12.30 3.32 -3.18
N ALA A 256 -13.02 2.45 -2.45
CA ALA A 256 -14.29 1.90 -2.92
C ALA A 256 -15.37 2.99 -2.99
N ALA A 257 -15.48 3.67 -4.14
CA ALA A 257 -16.61 4.53 -4.45
C ALA A 257 -17.79 3.69 -4.97
N ALA A 258 -19.00 4.16 -4.62
CA ALA A 258 -20.32 3.69 -5.06
C ALA A 258 -20.38 3.40 -6.59
N PRO A 259 -21.34 2.60 -7.09
CA PRO A 259 -21.23 1.92 -8.37
C PRO A 259 -20.90 2.89 -9.52
N LEU A 260 -19.74 2.66 -10.11
CA LEU A 260 -19.15 3.37 -11.25
C LEU A 260 -19.93 3.05 -12.56
N LEU A 261 -21.24 3.29 -12.52
CA LEU A 261 -22.18 3.08 -13.63
C LEU A 261 -22.54 4.39 -14.35
N ALA A 262 -22.06 5.56 -13.87
CA ALA A 262 -22.43 6.86 -14.43
C ALA A 262 -21.39 7.49 -15.39
N ASP A 263 -20.11 7.13 -15.30
CA ASP A 263 -19.04 7.87 -16.02
C ASP A 263 -18.40 7.13 -17.21
N LEU A 264 -19.06 6.10 -17.74
CA LEU A 264 -18.62 5.45 -18.98
C LEU A 264 -19.78 5.22 -19.94
N HIS A 265 -20.23 6.30 -20.57
CA HIS A 265 -20.83 6.28 -21.91
C HIS A 265 -20.21 7.45 -22.71
N PRO A 266 -20.07 7.30 -24.05
CA PRO A 266 -18.98 7.88 -24.86
C PRO A 266 -18.84 9.39 -24.82
#